data_AF-A0A7J9PVM0-F1
#
_entry.id   AF-A0A7J9PVM0-F1
#
_cell.length_a   1.000
_cell.length_b   1.000
_cell.length_c   1.000
_cell.angle_alpha   90.00
_cell.angle_beta   90.00
_cell.angle_gamma   90.00
#
_symmetry.space_group_name_H-M   'P 1'
#
loop_
_entity.id
_entity.type
_entity.pdbx_description
1 polymer ?
#
loop_
_entity_poly.entity_id
_entity_poly.type
_entity_poly.pdbx_seq_one_letter_code
_entity_poly.pdbx_strand_id
1 'polypeptide(L)' 'MDYMTGYGLCAGAACIIPIIIWIVFLFIAIWVYKDAEKRGKSGALWLIIVLITGIIGLIIWFVVRPKEIVKPPAAPGT' A
#
# COMPACT_ATOMS: atom_id res chain seq x y z
N MET A 1 -32.23 23.63 -17.77
CA MET A 1 -30.95 24.16 -17.24
C MET A 1 -30.42 23.20 -16.17
N ASP A 2 -30.55 21.90 -16.42
CA ASP A 2 -30.57 20.88 -15.36
C ASP A 2 -29.39 19.90 -15.53
N TYR A 3 -28.74 19.95 -16.71
CA TYR A 3 -27.50 19.25 -17.01
C TYR A 3 -26.27 19.94 -16.39
N MET A 4 -26.27 21.28 -16.24
CA MET A 4 -25.12 22.01 -15.67
C MET A 4 -24.94 21.77 -14.16
N THR A 5 -26.03 21.54 -13.43
CA THR A 5 -26.01 21.19 -12.00
C THR A 5 -25.52 19.75 -11.76
N GLY A 6 -25.76 18.84 -12.72
CA GLY A 6 -25.24 17.48 -12.72
C GLY A 6 -23.71 17.42 -12.80
N TYR A 7 -23.11 18.22 -13.70
CA TYR A 7 -21.64 18.32 -13.81
C TYR A 7 -20.97 18.92 -12.57
N GLY A 8 -21.63 19.82 -11.83
CA GLY A 8 -21.10 20.40 -10.59
C GLY A 8 -21.08 19.44 -9.39
N LEU A 9 -22.13 18.60 -9.23
CA LEU A 9 -22.13 17.53 -8.23
C LEU A 9 -21.17 16.39 -8.62
N CYS A 10 -21.10 16.07 -9.91
CA CYS A 10 -20.09 15.14 -10.43
C CYS A 10 -18.67 15.69 -10.24
N ALA A 11 -18.42 16.99 -10.42
CA ALA A 11 -17.10 17.58 -10.24
C ALA A 11 -16.66 17.62 -8.76
N GLY A 12 -17.58 17.91 -7.82
CA GLY A 12 -17.26 17.89 -6.38
C GLY A 12 -16.98 16.49 -5.84
N ALA A 13 -17.80 15.50 -6.20
CA ALA A 13 -17.58 14.11 -5.81
C ALA A 13 -16.41 13.45 -6.58
N ALA A 14 -16.18 13.82 -7.84
CA ALA A 14 -15.06 13.31 -8.64
C ALA A 14 -13.69 13.80 -8.16
N CYS A 15 -13.61 14.89 -7.38
CA CYS A 15 -12.36 15.36 -6.79
C CYS A 15 -11.98 14.62 -5.49
N ILE A 16 -12.96 14.13 -4.72
CA ILE A 16 -12.71 13.45 -3.44
C ILE A 16 -12.25 12.00 -3.64
N ILE A 17 -12.84 11.30 -4.61
CA ILE A 17 -12.52 9.91 -4.94
C ILE A 17 -11.01 9.69 -5.21
N PRO A 18 -10.34 10.45 -6.09
CA PRO A 18 -8.91 10.27 -6.36
C PRO A 18 -8.05 10.60 -5.13
N ILE A 19 -8.48 11.55 -4.28
CA ILE A 19 -7.78 11.86 -3.02
C ILE A 19 -7.85 10.66 -2.07
N ILE A 20 -9.02 10.04 -1.90
CA ILE A 20 -9.18 8.84 -1.06
C ILE A 20 -8.33 7.70 -1.61
N ILE A 21 -8.34 7.48 -2.93
CA ILE A 21 -7.52 6.45 -3.57
C ILE A 21 -6.03 6.70 -3.31
N TRP A 22 -5.58 7.95 -3.40
CA TRP A 22 -4.20 8.33 -3.10
C TRP A 22 -3.83 8.09 -1.64
N ILE A 23 -4.71 8.43 -0.70
CA ILE A 23 -4.50 8.19 0.73
C ILE A 23 -4.38 6.68 0.99
N VAL A 24 -5.30 5.89 0.44
CA VAL A 24 -5.26 4.42 0.55
C VAL A 24 -3.96 3.86 -0.05
N PHE A 25 -3.52 4.38 -1.20
CA PHE A 25 -2.27 3.98 -1.82
C PHE A 25 -1.05 4.26 -0.92
N LEU A 26 -1.01 5.43 -0.27
CA LEU A 26 0.05 5.76 0.71
C LEU A 26 0.02 4.82 1.93
N PHE A 27 -1.16 4.50 2.47
CA PHE A 27 -1.28 3.54 3.56
C PHE A 27 -0.77 2.15 3.16
N ILE A 28 -1.08 1.72 1.95
CA ILE A 28 -0.61 0.45 1.40
C ILE A 28 0.91 0.46 1.22
N ALA A 29 1.49 1.55 0.71
CA ALA A 29 2.94 1.67 0.53
C ALA A 29 3.68 1.57 1.89
N ILE A 30 3.18 2.28 2.91
CA ILE A 30 3.71 2.19 4.28
C ILE A 30 3.54 0.77 4.85
N TRP A 31 2.43 0.10 4.55
CA TRP A 31 2.22 -1.28 4.95
C TRP A 31 3.24 -2.23 4.30
N VAL A 32 3.54 -2.08 3.00
CA VAL A 32 4.57 -2.88 2.31
C VAL A 32 5.93 -2.69 2.97
N TYR A 33 6.31 -1.46 3.31
CA TYR A 33 7.54 -1.18 4.04
C TYR A 33 7.61 -1.99 5.34
N LYS A 34 6.57 -1.90 6.19
CA LYS A 34 6.54 -2.61 7.49
C LYS A 34 6.48 -4.12 7.31
N ASP A 35 5.78 -4.61 6.30
CA ASP A 35 5.65 -6.04 6.01
C ASP A 35 6.96 -6.64 5.50
N ALA A 36 7.72 -5.90 4.70
CA ALA A 36 9.05 -6.30 4.25
C ALA A 36 10.06 -6.35 5.40
N GLU A 37 10.07 -5.33 6.27
CA GLU A 37 10.92 -5.30 7.47
C GLU A 37 10.64 -6.50 8.40
N LYS A 38 9.35 -6.81 8.64
CA LYS A 38 8.94 -7.99 9.43
C LYS A 38 9.44 -9.32 8.85
N ARG A 39 9.61 -9.36 7.53
CA ARG A 39 10.07 -10.54 6.79
C ARG A 39 11.60 -10.57 6.59
N GLY A 40 12.33 -9.66 7.23
CA GLY A 40 13.79 -9.58 7.11
C GLY A 40 14.26 -9.17 5.71
N LYS A 41 13.41 -8.49 4.93
CA LYS A 41 13.78 -7.85 3.66
C LYS A 41 13.88 -6.35 3.87
N SER A 42 14.68 -5.67 3.04
CA SER A 42 14.77 -4.21 3.10
C SER A 42 13.42 -3.59 2.74
N GLY A 43 12.73 -3.03 3.73
CA GLY A 43 11.45 -2.36 3.51
C GLY A 43 11.61 -1.10 2.69
N ALA A 44 12.73 -0.37 2.85
CA ALA A 44 13.02 0.82 2.05
C ALA A 44 13.10 0.50 0.55
N LEU A 45 13.75 -0.62 0.20
CA LEU A 45 13.85 -1.07 -1.20
C LEU A 45 12.46 -1.37 -1.78
N TRP A 46 11.64 -2.13 -1.05
CA TRP A 46 10.29 -2.49 -1.50
C TRP A 46 9.33 -1.31 -1.55
N LEU A 47 9.48 -0.36 -0.63
CA LEU A 47 8.74 0.91 -0.65
C LEU A 47 9.04 1.70 -1.93
N ILE A 48 10.33 1.87 -2.26
CA ILE A 48 10.75 2.59 -3.47
C ILE A 48 10.21 1.90 -4.73
N ILE A 49 10.27 0.57 -4.81
CA ILE A 49 9.72 -0.20 -5.93
C ILE A 49 8.22 0.06 -6.08
N VAL A 50 7.43 -0.05 -5.01
CA VAL A 50 5.97 0.19 -5.02
C VAL A 50 5.65 1.64 -5.36
N LEU A 51 6.43 2.62 -4.91
CA LEU A 51 6.22 4.02 -5.24
C LEU A 51 6.48 4.33 -6.73
N ILE A 52 7.51 3.73 -7.33
CA ILE A 52 7.85 3.97 -8.75
C ILE A 52 6.93 3.19 -9.70
N THR A 53 6.66 1.93 -9.39
CA THR A 53 5.90 1.03 -10.27
C THR A 53 4.40 1.00 -9.95
N GLY A 54 3.98 1.65 -8.86
CA GLY A 54 2.59 1.75 -8.45
C GLY A 54 1.99 0.40 -8.06
N ILE A 55 0.79 0.15 -8.61
CA ILE A 55 0.05 -1.10 -8.42
C ILE A 55 0.88 -2.32 -8.87
N ILE A 56 1.70 -2.19 -9.91
CA ILE A 56 2.52 -3.30 -10.42
C ILE A 56 3.53 -3.76 -9.35
N GLY A 57 4.19 -2.82 -8.67
CA GLY A 57 5.11 -3.14 -7.57
C GLY A 57 4.41 -3.82 -6.41
N LEU A 58 3.15 -3.45 -6.16
CA LEU A 58 2.33 -4.12 -5.15
C LEU A 58 2.06 -5.58 -5.50
N ILE A 59 1.69 -5.83 -6.76
CA ILE A 59 1.46 -7.20 -7.27
C ILE A 59 2.75 -8.02 -7.16
N ILE A 60 3.89 -7.45 -7.57
CA ILE A 60 5.20 -8.09 -7.46
C ILE A 60 5.52 -8.41 -5.99
N TRP A 61 5.26 -7.48 -5.06
CA TRP A 61 5.46 -7.71 -3.64
C TRP A 61 4.66 -8.92 -3.19
N PHE A 62 3.37 -9.02 -3.52
CA PHE A 62 2.53 -10.16 -3.15
C PHE A 62 3.05 -11.50 -3.69
N VAL A 63 3.58 -11.53 -4.92
CA VAL A 63 4.13 -12.75 -5.54
C VAL A 63 5.44 -13.17 -4.90
N VAL A 64 6.33 -12.21 -4.61
CA VAL A 64 7.68 -12.48 -4.08
C VAL A 64 7.69 -12.57 -2.54
N ARG A 65 6.61 -12.15 -1.87
CA ARG A 65 6.48 -12.08 -0.42
C ARG A 65 6.89 -13.41 0.24
N PRO A 66 8.02 -13.45 0.98
CA PRO A 66 8.45 -14.67 1.66
C PRO A 66 7.51 -14.97 2.84
N LYS A 67 7.45 -16.22 3.32
CA LYS A 67 6.66 -16.58 4.52
C LYS A 67 7.12 -15.78 5.74
N GLU A 68 6.23 -15.56 6.69
CA GLU A 68 6.60 -14.88 7.93
C GLU A 68 7.69 -15.66 8.63
N ILE A 69 8.72 -14.93 9.08
CA ILE A 69 9.74 -15.51 9.94
C ILE A 69 9.06 -15.70 11.29
N VAL A 70 8.58 -16.91 11.56
CA VAL A 70 8.14 -17.29 12.90
C VAL A 70 9.39 -17.23 13.76
N LYS A 71 9.57 -16.15 14.52
CA LYS A 71 10.61 -16.10 15.54
C LYS A 71 10.31 -17.26 16.49
N PRO A 72 11.21 -18.24 16.66
CA PRO A 72 10.99 -19.31 17.61
C PRO A 72 10.62 -18.69 18.96
N PRO A 73 9.58 -19.21 19.66
CA PRO A 73 9.29 -18.75 21.00
C PRO A 73 10.59 -18.79 21.79
N ALA A 74 10.93 -17.68 22.45
CA ALA A 74 12.16 -17.58 23.22
C ALA A 74 12.24 -18.82 24.12
N ALA A 75 13.28 -19.64 23.94
CA ALA A 75 13.44 -20.85 24.71
C ALA A 75 13.29 -20.47 26.20
N PRO A 76 12.44 -21.18 26.98
CA PRO A 76 12.40 -20.97 28.42
C PRO A 76 13.83 -21.15 28.92
N GLY A 77 14.36 -20.11 29.58
CA GLY A 77 15.78 -19.99 29.87
C GLY A 77 16.36 -21.27 30.49
N THR A 78 17.45 -21.75 29.89
CA THR A 78 18.40 -22.67 30.53
C THR A 78 19.45 -21.88 31.27
#